data_AF-A0A970QKA7-F1
#
_entry.id   AF-A0A970QKA7-F1
#
_cell.length_a   1.000
_cell.length_b   1.000
_cell.length_c   1.000
_cell.angle_alpha   90.00
_cell.angle_beta   90.00
_cell.angle_gamma   90.00
#
_symmetry.space_group_name_H-M   'P 1'
#
loop_
_entity.id
_entity.type
_entity.pdbx_description
1 polymer ?
#
loop_
_entity_poly.entity_id
_entity_poly.type
_entity_poly.pdbx_seq_one_letter_code
_entity_poly.pdbx_strand_id
1 'polypeptide(L)' 'TMIMLVDIRSMTIGILELGERLDQLGETIGISIRVQHADIFDTMHRI' A
#
# COMPACT_ATOMS: atom_id res chain seq x y z
N THR A 1 -4.01 15.30 7.05
CA THR A 1 -4.23 13.91 6.62
C THR A 1 -5.07 13.92 5.37
N MET A 2 -4.58 13.29 4.30
CA MET A 2 -5.29 13.15 3.02
C MET A 2 -5.62 11.67 2.83
N ILE A 3 -6.79 11.36 2.27
CA ILE A 3 -7.23 9.99 1.99
C ILE A 3 -7.61 9.94 0.52
N MET A 4 -7.15 8.91 -0.17
CA MET A 4 -7.45 8.66 -1.58
C MET A 4 -7.85 7.21 -1.76
N LEU A 5 -8.93 6.98 -2.51
CA LEU A 5 -9.29 5.66 -3.02
C LEU A 5 -8.72 5.56 -4.43
N VAL A 6 -7.91 4.53 -4.64
CA VAL A 6 -7.26 4.28 -5.92
C VAL A 6 -7.52 2.84 -6.35
N ASP A 7 -7.67 2.65 -7.66
CA ASP A 7 -7.83 1.34 -8.26
C ASP A 7 -6.45 0.73 -8.57
N ILE A 8 -6.21 -0.46 -8.04
CA ILE A 8 -4.93 -1.18 -8.16
C ILE A 8 -5.03 -2.40 -9.09
N ARG A 9 -6.13 -2.56 -9.85
CA ARG A 9 -6.35 -3.72 -10.75
C ARG A 9 -5.28 -3.91 -11.83
N SER A 10 -4.63 -2.83 -12.27
CA SER A 10 -3.56 -2.88 -13.29
C SER A 10 -2.15 -2.89 -12.70
N MET A 11 -2.02 -3.10 -11.39
CA MET A 11 -0.72 -3.10 -10.74
C MET A 11 0.06 -4.37 -11.09
N THR A 12 1.33 -4.20 -11.45
CA THR A 12 2.24 -5.30 -11.81
C THR A 12 3.07 -5.81 -10.63
N ILE A 13 2.97 -5.15 -9.48
CA ILE A 13 3.70 -5.45 -8.24
C ILE A 13 2.72 -5.86 -7.13
N GLY A 14 3.23 -6.48 -6.06
CA GLY A 14 2.42 -6.83 -4.89
C GLY A 14 2.11 -5.61 -3.99
N ILE A 15 1.06 -5.71 -3.17
CA ILE A 15 0.68 -4.62 -2.24
C ILE A 15 1.77 -4.32 -1.21
N LEU A 16 2.52 -5.34 -0.79
CA LEU A 16 3.65 -5.19 0.13
C LEU A 16 4.76 -4.34 -0.52
N GLU A 17 5.14 -4.67 -1.75
CA GLU A 17 6.14 -3.92 -2.51
C GLU A 17 5.68 -2.48 -2.79
N LEU A 18 4.39 -2.28 -3.04
CA LEU A 18 3.81 -0.93 -3.16
C LEU A 18 3.98 -0.15 -1.84
N GLY A 19 3.68 -0.78 -0.70
CA GLY A 19 3.84 -0.17 0.62
C GLY A 19 5.27 0.27 0.88
N GLU A 20 6.24 -0.60 0.67
CA GLU A 20 7.66 -0.29 0.86
C GLU A 20 8.13 0.88 -0.02
N ARG A 21 7.70 0.90 -1.30
CA ARG A 21 8.03 2.00 -2.22
C ARG A 21 7.40 3.33 -1.77
N LEU A 22 6.17 3.29 -1.25
CA LEU A 22 5.48 4.48 -0.75
C LEU A 22 6.07 4.97 0.56
N ASP A 23 6.56 4.08 1.43
CA ASP A 23 7.27 4.43 2.65
C ASP A 23 8.60 5.14 2.33
N GLN A 24 9.42 4.57 1.44
CA GLN A 24 10.67 5.21 0.98
C GLN A 24 10.43 6.57 0.33
N LEU A 25 9.38 6.66 -0.50
CA LEU A 25 8.99 7.93 -1.10
C LEU A 25 8.60 8.92 0.00
N GLY A 26 7.74 8.51 0.92
CA GLY A 26 7.30 9.31 2.07
C GLY A 26 8.47 9.86 2.88
N GLU A 27 9.45 9.03 3.22
CA GLU A 27 10.68 9.45 3.91
C GLU A 27 11.44 10.52 3.12
N THR A 28 11.56 10.34 1.80
CA THR A 28 12.26 11.29 0.91
C THR A 28 11.60 12.65 0.87
N ILE A 29 10.26 12.71 0.90
CA ILE A 29 9.50 13.96 0.87
C ILE A 29 9.04 14.45 2.25
N GLY A 30 9.46 13.78 3.33
CA GLY A 30 9.15 14.16 4.71
C GLY A 30 7.68 13.97 5.12
N ILE A 31 6.98 13.02 4.49
CA ILE A 31 5.58 12.68 4.83
C ILE A 31 5.41 11.19 5.11
N SER A 32 4.35 10.82 5.83
CA SER A 32 3.99 9.40 6.01
C SER A 32 2.88 9.04 5.02
N ILE A 33 3.16 8.06 4.15
CA ILE A 33 2.18 7.48 3.23
C ILE A 33 1.85 6.09 3.75
N ARG A 34 0.58 5.76 3.91
CA ARG A 34 0.15 4.39 4.27
C ARG A 34 -0.84 3.88 3.23
N VAL A 35 -0.56 2.70 2.70
CA VAL A 35 -1.46 1.98 1.82
C VAL A 35 -2.02 0.76 2.55
N GLN A 36 -3.32 0.52 2.41
CA GLN A 36 -4.00 -0.64 2.97
C GLN A 36 -4.91 -1.20 1.89
N HIS A 37 -4.81 -2.51 1.63
CA HIS A 37 -5.83 -3.20 0.87
C HIS A 37 -7.05 -3.34 1.78
N ALA A 38 -8.25 -2.97 1.32
CA ALA A 38 -9.46 -3.18 2.12
C ALA A 38 -9.68 -4.67 2.48
N ASP A 39 -9.09 -5.59 1.70
CA ASP A 39 -9.23 -7.04 1.89
C ASP A 39 -8.10 -7.71 2.70
N ILE A 40 -7.40 -6.99 3.59
CA ILE A 40 -6.38 -7.54 4.51
C ILE A 40 -6.91 -8.71 5.39
N PHE A 41 -8.20 -9.04 5.36
CA PHE A 41 -8.75 -10.19 6.07
C PHE A 41 -8.48 -11.57 5.43
N ASP A 42 -8.26 -11.68 4.12
CA ASP A 42 -8.39 -12.99 3.47
C ASP A 42 -7.08 -13.81 3.40
N THR A 43 -5.91 -13.15 3.42
CA THR A 43 -4.63 -13.85 3.16
C THR A 43 -3.82 -14.21 4.41
N MET A 44 -4.20 -13.72 5.60
CA MET A 44 -3.65 -14.22 6.87
C MET A 44 -4.05 -15.70 7.16
N HIS A 45 -5.00 -16.26 6.39
CA HIS A 45 -5.45 -17.66 6.47
C HIS A 45 -4.73 -18.63 5.50
N ARG A 46 -3.62 -18.24 4.87
CA ARG A 46 -2.74 -19.21 4.21
C ARG A 46 -1.69 -19.73 5.19
N ILE A 47 -2.08 -20.83 5.82
CA ILE A 47 -1.26 -21.84 6.54
C ILE A 47 0.05 -22.10 5.79
#